data_AF-J9VKB1-F1
#
_entry.id   AF-J9VKB1-F1
#
_cell.length_a   1.000
_cell.length_b   1.000
_cell.length_c   1.000
_cell.angle_alpha   90.00
_cell.angle_beta   90.00
_cell.angle_gamma   90.00
#
_symmetry.space_group_name_H-M   'P 1'
#
loop_
_entity.id
_entity.type
_entity.pdbx_description
1 polymer ?
#
loop_
_entity_poly.entity_id
_entity_poly.type
_entity_poly.pdbx_seq_one_letter_code
_entity_poly.pdbx_strand_id
1 'polypeptide(L)'
;MCPVIPKFTSMKYFLRATTAAGMERVKEKVMPCFEAAALATGCTHSVKFNDLLTDIRNCKPIGELFSETMSTMFNIHTAQRYHDWSGGGLSTDFGNVTYAMPSCHPFYGIPCDPKRMNHTAEFEQNARGDKSHEETWKVATGMAAVGLKLFRDPSFSKEAGEWWEKDMRGDFTP
;
A
#
# COMPACT_ATOMS: atom_id res chain seq x y z
N MET A 1 -20.20 32.70 23.84
CA MET A 1 -19.50 31.81 24.80
C MET A 1 -20.45 30.68 25.16
N CYS A 2 -20.08 29.41 24.97
CA CYS A 2 -20.94 28.30 25.38
C CYS A 2 -20.68 28.01 26.87
N PRO A 3 -21.70 28.01 27.77
CA PRO A 3 -21.50 27.88 29.21
C PRO A 3 -21.41 26.43 29.71
N VAL A 4 -21.49 25.42 28.83
CA VAL A 4 -21.57 24.01 29.21
C VAL A 4 -20.20 23.34 29.07
N ILE A 5 -19.71 22.74 30.15
CA ILE A 5 -18.47 21.94 30.16
C ILE A 5 -18.79 20.55 29.56
N PRO A 6 -18.11 20.11 28.49
CA PRO A 6 -18.36 18.79 27.90
C PRO A 6 -18.01 17.64 28.86
N LYS A 7 -18.93 16.69 29.04
CA LYS A 7 -18.69 15.45 29.80
C LYS A 7 -17.93 14.38 28.99
N PHE A 8 -18.01 14.43 27.66
CA PHE A 8 -17.43 13.44 26.77
C PHE A 8 -17.01 14.09 25.45
N THR A 9 -15.85 13.69 24.95
CA THR A 9 -15.33 14.05 23.63
C THR A 9 -14.80 12.79 22.95
N SER A 10 -14.83 12.77 21.62
CA SER A 10 -14.26 11.67 20.83
C SER A 10 -13.60 12.23 19.59
N MET A 11 -12.52 11.57 19.16
CA MET A 11 -11.73 11.98 18.01
C MET A 11 -11.30 10.75 17.22
N LYS A 12 -11.12 10.92 15.91
CA LYS A 12 -10.53 9.91 15.03
C LYS A 12 -9.20 10.44 14.51
N TYR A 13 -8.16 9.63 14.67
CA TYR A 13 -6.81 9.95 14.20
C TYR A 13 -6.34 8.88 13.21
N PHE A 14 -5.57 9.32 12.22
CA PHE A 14 -4.84 8.45 11.33
C PHE A 14 -3.35 8.60 11.63
N LEU A 15 -2.72 7.49 11.99
CA LEU A 15 -1.26 7.41 12.15
C LEU A 15 -0.68 6.82 10.87
N ARG A 16 0.47 7.34 10.45
CA ARG A 16 1.18 6.86 9.27
C ARG A 16 2.67 6.74 9.58
N ALA A 17 3.24 5.62 9.15
CA ALA A 17 4.67 5.40 9.10
C ALA A 17 5.04 4.85 7.72
N THR A 18 6.31 4.89 7.37
CA THR A 18 6.81 4.32 6.10
C THR A 18 6.79 2.80 6.11
N THR A 19 6.92 2.18 7.28
CA THR A 19 6.89 0.73 7.45
C THR A 19 6.00 0.32 8.63
N ALA A 20 5.52 -0.92 8.62
CA ALA A 20 4.73 -1.52 9.69
C ALA A 20 5.48 -1.49 11.03
N ALA A 21 6.78 -1.81 11.03
CA ALA A 21 7.64 -1.68 12.21
C ALA A 21 7.80 -0.22 12.66
N GLY A 22 7.79 0.73 11.72
CA GLY A 22 7.76 2.16 12.02
C GLY A 22 6.48 2.60 12.71
N MET A 23 5.35 1.94 12.44
CA MET A 23 4.07 2.27 13.08
C MET A 23 4.12 2.07 14.59
N GLU A 24 4.74 0.99 15.06
CA GLU A 24 4.86 0.73 16.50
C GLU A 24 5.63 1.85 17.20
N ARG A 25 6.72 2.34 16.60
CA ARG A 25 7.45 3.51 17.11
C ARG A 25 6.63 4.80 17.12
N VAL A 26 5.71 4.97 16.17
CA VAL A 26 4.78 6.10 16.15
C VAL A 26 3.75 5.97 17.28
N LYS A 27 3.20 4.77 17.48
CA LYS A 27 2.27 4.50 18.59
C LYS A 27 2.92 4.77 19.95
N GLU A 28 4.14 4.29 20.17
CA GLU A 28 4.91 4.54 21.41
C GLU A 28 5.07 6.02 21.73
N LYS A 29 5.13 6.89 20.71
CA LYS A 29 5.25 8.35 20.89
C LYS A 29 3.91 9.05 21.09
N VAL A 30 2.85 8.57 20.43
CA VAL A 30 1.54 9.25 20.43
C VAL A 30 0.68 8.86 21.63
N MET A 31 0.75 7.61 22.07
CA MET A 31 -0.11 7.12 23.17
C MET A 31 0.11 7.86 24.50
N PRO A 32 1.36 8.16 24.92
CA PRO A 32 1.61 8.96 26.11
C PRO A 32 0.98 10.35 26.08
N CYS A 33 0.75 10.94 24.90
CA CYS A 33 0.09 12.25 24.80
C CYS A 33 -1.38 12.19 25.23
N PHE A 34 -2.11 11.11 24.88
CA PHE A 34 -3.49 10.93 25.30
C PHE A 34 -3.58 10.65 26.80
N GLU A 35 -2.67 9.83 27.32
CA GLU A 35 -2.57 9.54 28.75
C GLU A 35 -2.26 10.80 29.56
N ALA A 36 -1.29 11.61 29.13
CA ALA A 36 -0.92 12.85 29.80
C ALA A 36 -2.08 13.86 29.84
N ALA A 37 -2.85 13.99 28.75
CA ALA A 37 -4.01 14.88 28.70
C ALA A 37 -5.13 14.42 29.66
N ALA A 38 -5.38 13.11 29.73
CA ALA A 38 -6.34 12.53 30.66
C ALA A 38 -5.90 12.78 32.11
N LEU A 39 -4.63 12.49 32.42
CA LEU A 39 -4.04 12.70 33.74
C LEU A 39 -4.12 14.17 34.18
N ALA A 40 -3.73 15.11 33.32
CA ALA A 40 -3.70 16.53 33.64
C ALA A 40 -5.10 17.13 33.88
N THR A 41 -6.14 16.55 33.29
CA THR A 41 -7.53 17.05 33.38
C THR A 41 -8.39 16.28 34.38
N GLY A 42 -7.86 15.22 35.00
CA GLY A 42 -8.65 14.32 35.87
C GLY A 42 -9.69 13.50 35.11
N CYS A 43 -9.53 13.36 33.78
CA CYS A 43 -10.42 12.59 32.92
C CYS A 43 -9.89 11.15 32.71
N THR A 44 -10.75 10.28 32.21
CA THR A 44 -10.36 8.96 31.69
C THR A 44 -10.23 9.01 30.17
N HIS A 45 -9.37 8.17 29.59
CA HIS A 45 -9.27 8.00 28.14
C HIS A 45 -9.44 6.53 27.73
N SER A 46 -9.84 6.32 26.48
CA SER A 46 -9.89 5.00 25.85
C SER A 46 -9.51 5.18 24.39
N VAL A 47 -8.55 4.38 23.92
CA VAL A 47 -8.11 4.37 22.53
C VAL A 47 -8.46 3.01 21.93
N LYS A 48 -9.06 3.02 20.75
CA LYS A 48 -9.32 1.83 19.95
C LYS A 48 -8.53 1.95 18.66
N PHE A 49 -7.81 0.89 18.31
CA PHE A 49 -7.14 0.78 17.03
C PHE A 49 -7.99 -0.03 16.06
N ASN A 50 -7.95 0.38 14.79
CA ASN A 50 -8.38 -0.47 13.69
C ASN A 50 -7.18 -1.33 13.24
N ASP A 51 -7.45 -2.27 12.34
CA ASP A 51 -6.42 -3.10 11.74
C ASP A 51 -5.33 -2.26 11.07
N LEU A 52 -4.09 -2.74 11.22
CA LEU A 52 -2.93 -2.08 10.65
C LEU A 52 -2.87 -2.33 9.14
N LEU A 53 -2.90 -1.25 8.37
CA LEU A 53 -2.47 -1.27 6.97
C LEU A 53 -0.94 -1.30 6.95
N THR A 54 -0.35 -2.41 6.51
CA THR A 54 1.11 -2.54 6.41
C THR A 54 1.64 -1.85 5.16
N ASP A 55 2.94 -1.64 5.10
CA ASP A 55 3.61 -1.21 3.88
C ASP A 55 3.56 -2.29 2.78
N ILE A 56 3.73 -1.87 1.53
CA ILE A 56 3.82 -2.79 0.40
C ILE A 56 5.24 -3.36 0.32
N ARG A 57 5.33 -4.70 0.27
CA ARG A 57 6.56 -5.45 0.04
C ARG A 57 6.45 -6.27 -1.24
N ASN A 58 6.71 -5.63 -2.38
CA ASN A 58 6.60 -6.31 -3.68
C ASN A 58 7.62 -7.44 -3.81
N CYS A 59 7.13 -8.64 -4.15
CA CYS A 59 7.94 -9.80 -4.47
C CYS A 59 8.71 -9.55 -5.77
N LYS A 60 10.04 -9.48 -5.68
CA LYS A 60 10.89 -9.09 -6.82
C LYS A 60 10.76 -10.00 -8.05
N PRO A 61 10.82 -11.34 -7.94
CA PRO A 61 10.61 -12.21 -9.10
C PRO A 61 9.28 -11.96 -9.83
N ILE A 62 8.20 -11.73 -9.07
CA ILE A 62 6.87 -11.43 -9.64
C ILE A 62 6.86 -10.05 -10.32
N GLY A 63 7.47 -9.04 -9.69
CA GLY A 63 7.57 -7.69 -10.24
C GLY A 63 8.42 -7.61 -11.52
N GLU A 64 9.53 -8.34 -11.57
CA GLU A 64 10.40 -8.43 -12.75
C GLU A 64 9.68 -9.13 -13.91
N LEU A 65 9.00 -10.25 -13.63
CA LEU A 65 8.20 -10.93 -14.65
C LEU A 65 7.07 -10.05 -15.18
N PHE A 66 6.40 -9.27 -14.30
CA PHE A 66 5.41 -8.29 -14.74
C PHE A 66 6.02 -7.22 -15.65
N SER A 67 7.19 -6.69 -15.29
CA SER A 67 7.92 -5.72 -16.13
C SER A 67 8.25 -6.26 -17.52
N GLU A 68 8.80 -7.48 -17.57
CA GLU A 68 9.15 -8.16 -18.81
C GLU A 68 7.90 -8.41 -19.67
N THR A 69 6.82 -8.86 -19.05
CA THR A 69 5.54 -9.13 -19.71
C THR A 69 4.97 -7.84 -20.33
N MET A 70 4.93 -6.74 -19.56
CA MET A 70 4.42 -5.46 -20.05
C MET A 70 5.28 -4.88 -21.18
N SER A 71 6.61 -5.01 -21.07
CA SER A 71 7.53 -4.58 -22.12
C SER A 71 7.36 -5.39 -23.39
N THR A 72 7.20 -6.71 -23.29
CA THR A 72 7.11 -7.61 -24.44
C THR A 72 5.77 -7.52 -25.16
N MET A 73 4.67 -7.48 -24.41
CA MET A 73 3.32 -7.51 -24.99
C MET A 73 2.86 -6.13 -25.46
N PHE A 74 3.28 -5.06 -24.78
CA PHE A 74 2.70 -3.73 -24.96
C PHE A 74 3.74 -2.61 -25.15
N ASN A 75 5.04 -2.93 -25.16
CA ASN A 75 6.12 -1.94 -25.20
C ASN A 75 6.04 -0.91 -24.04
N ILE A 76 5.58 -1.36 -22.87
CA ILE A 76 5.47 -0.54 -21.66
C ILE A 76 6.61 -0.89 -20.71
N HIS A 77 7.51 0.06 -20.48
CA HIS A 77 8.60 -0.08 -19.50
C HIS A 77 8.13 0.36 -18.11
N THR A 78 8.28 -0.52 -17.13
CA THR A 78 7.85 -0.25 -15.75
C THR A 78 9.05 0.11 -14.85
N ALA A 79 8.85 1.10 -13.98
CA ALA A 79 9.85 1.42 -12.96
C ALA A 79 9.71 0.44 -11.79
N GLN A 80 10.80 -0.25 -11.46
CA GLN A 80 10.84 -1.22 -10.37
C GLN A 80 11.37 -0.56 -9.10
N ARG A 81 10.58 -0.63 -8.02
CA ARG A 81 10.91 -0.08 -6.71
C ARG A 81 10.68 -1.15 -5.64
N TYR A 82 11.78 -1.60 -5.04
CA TYR A 82 11.79 -2.60 -3.97
C TYR A 82 12.40 -1.98 -2.73
N HIS A 83 11.69 -2.05 -1.60
CA HIS A 83 12.06 -1.38 -0.35
C HIS A 83 12.32 0.13 -0.48
N ASP A 84 11.72 0.76 -1.50
CA ASP A 84 11.76 2.20 -1.71
C ASP A 84 10.37 2.79 -1.48
N TRP A 85 10.21 3.40 -0.30
CA TRP A 85 8.98 4.12 0.10
C TRP A 85 9.09 5.64 -0.11
N SER A 86 10.12 6.12 -0.82
CA SER A 86 10.33 7.56 -1.09
C SER A 86 9.23 8.18 -1.94
N GLY A 87 8.50 7.38 -2.72
CA GLY A 87 7.38 7.84 -3.56
C GLY A 87 6.20 8.41 -2.77
N GLY A 88 6.07 8.09 -1.47
CA GLY A 88 5.09 8.67 -0.56
C GLY A 88 3.62 8.57 -1.01
N GLY A 89 2.73 9.31 -0.34
CA GLY A 89 1.39 9.66 -0.85
C GLY A 89 0.30 8.60 -0.77
N LEU A 90 0.59 7.31 -1.00
CA LEU A 90 -0.43 6.26 -1.18
C LEU A 90 -0.54 5.29 0.01
N SER A 91 -1.70 4.64 0.18
CA SER A 91 -1.93 3.60 1.18
C SER A 91 -3.00 2.62 0.68
N THR A 92 -2.81 1.33 0.92
CA THR A 92 -3.71 0.25 0.51
C THR A 92 -3.58 -0.92 1.48
N ASP A 93 -4.67 -1.67 1.67
CA ASP A 93 -4.73 -2.96 2.37
C ASP A 93 -3.99 -4.08 1.64
N PHE A 94 -3.62 -3.90 0.37
CA PHE A 94 -2.79 -4.87 -0.35
C PHE A 94 -1.40 -5.04 0.29
N GLY A 95 -0.94 -4.05 1.07
CA GLY A 95 0.23 -4.22 1.93
C GLY A 95 0.10 -5.48 2.80
N ASN A 96 -1.08 -5.73 3.38
CA ASN A 96 -1.30 -6.90 4.23
C ASN A 96 -1.16 -8.22 3.44
N VAL A 97 -1.59 -8.22 2.17
CA VAL A 97 -1.43 -9.38 1.28
C VAL A 97 0.06 -9.65 1.02
N THR A 98 0.87 -8.60 0.83
CA THR A 98 2.32 -8.76 0.63
C THR A 98 3.06 -9.33 1.84
N TYR A 99 2.52 -9.16 3.04
CA TYR A 99 3.02 -9.77 4.27
C TYR A 99 2.53 -11.21 4.48
N ALA A 100 1.43 -11.60 3.84
CA ALA A 100 0.83 -12.93 3.99
C ALA A 100 1.35 -13.92 2.95
N MET A 101 1.69 -13.46 1.74
CA MET A 101 2.13 -14.32 0.64
C MET A 101 2.91 -13.58 -0.45
N PRO A 102 3.67 -14.30 -1.31
CA PRO A 102 4.38 -13.69 -2.43
C PRO A 102 3.41 -12.95 -3.35
N SER A 103 3.56 -11.63 -3.42
CA SER A 103 2.61 -10.74 -4.12
C SER A 103 3.32 -9.53 -4.71
N CYS A 104 2.74 -8.96 -5.76
CA CYS A 104 3.20 -7.70 -6.34
C CYS A 104 1.99 -6.81 -6.64
N HIS A 105 2.08 -5.53 -6.31
CA HIS A 105 1.05 -4.53 -6.54
C HIS A 105 1.50 -3.56 -7.65
N PRO A 106 1.35 -3.93 -8.94
CA PRO A 106 1.70 -3.04 -10.03
C PRO A 106 0.80 -1.79 -10.01
N PHE A 107 1.40 -0.65 -10.36
CA PHE A 107 0.68 0.62 -10.47
C PHE A 107 0.71 1.08 -11.93
N TYR A 108 -0.43 1.56 -12.43
CA TYR A 108 -0.55 2.12 -13.78
C TYR A 108 -1.30 3.44 -13.73
N GLY A 109 -1.03 4.29 -14.73
CA GLY A 109 -1.62 5.62 -14.84
C GLY A 109 -2.91 5.60 -15.64
N ILE A 110 -3.90 6.34 -15.17
CA ILE A 110 -5.05 6.73 -15.97
C ILE A 110 -4.69 8.03 -16.72
N PRO A 111 -4.96 8.16 -18.03
CA PRO A 111 -4.69 9.39 -18.77
C PRO A 111 -5.50 10.57 -18.20
N CYS A 112 -4.85 11.45 -17.43
CA CYS A 112 -5.46 12.61 -16.80
C CYS A 112 -4.43 13.73 -16.58
N ASP A 113 -4.89 14.94 -16.22
CA ASP A 113 -4.00 16.01 -15.78
C ASP A 113 -3.28 15.57 -14.49
N PRO A 114 -1.93 15.59 -14.43
CA PRO A 114 -1.16 15.24 -13.23
C PRO A 114 -1.50 16.05 -11.98
N LYS A 115 -2.17 17.21 -12.12
CA LYS A 115 -2.67 18.02 -11.00
C LYS A 115 -4.07 17.62 -10.52
N ARG A 116 -4.75 16.72 -11.25
CA ARG A 116 -6.12 16.25 -11.02
C ARG A 116 -6.17 14.73 -10.99
N MET A 117 -5.37 14.14 -10.10
CA MET A 117 -5.23 12.68 -9.94
C MET A 117 -6.34 12.10 -9.05
N ASN A 118 -6.11 10.90 -8.50
CA ASN A 118 -7.00 10.17 -7.61
C ASN A 118 -7.67 11.06 -6.55
N HIS A 119 -8.93 10.75 -6.23
CA HIS A 119 -9.81 11.52 -5.33
C HIS A 119 -10.26 12.89 -5.85
N THR A 120 -10.33 13.05 -7.18
CA THR A 120 -10.95 14.23 -7.83
C THR A 120 -12.09 13.82 -8.77
N ALA A 121 -13.03 14.73 -9.01
CA ALA A 121 -14.15 14.49 -9.93
C ALA A 121 -13.67 14.34 -11.38
N GLU A 122 -12.60 15.05 -11.74
CA GLU A 122 -11.96 14.93 -13.05
C GLU A 122 -11.33 13.54 -13.24
N PHE A 123 -10.69 12.98 -12.21
CA PHE A 123 -10.16 11.61 -12.28
C PHE A 123 -11.28 10.58 -12.44
N GLU A 124 -12.42 10.75 -11.77
CA GLU A 124 -13.61 9.90 -11.97
C GLU A 124 -14.05 9.88 -13.44
N GLN A 125 -14.13 11.06 -14.08
CA GLN A 125 -14.52 11.17 -15.49
C GLN A 125 -13.49 10.50 -16.41
N ASN A 126 -12.20 10.76 -16.20
CA ASN A 126 -11.13 10.16 -16.99
C ASN A 126 -11.09 8.64 -16.82
N ALA A 127 -11.29 8.13 -15.59
CA ALA A 127 -11.26 6.70 -15.30
C ALA A 127 -12.35 5.89 -16.03
N ARG A 128 -13.45 6.54 -16.44
CA ARG A 128 -14.54 5.92 -17.24
C ARG A 128 -14.32 6.00 -18.75
N GLY A 129 -13.26 6.66 -19.20
CA GLY A 129 -12.98 6.87 -20.62
C GLY A 129 -12.36 5.64 -21.29
N ASP A 130 -12.60 5.49 -22.60
CA ASP A 130 -12.11 4.34 -23.38
C ASP A 130 -10.58 4.18 -23.35
N LYS A 131 -9.84 5.29 -23.34
CA LYS A 131 -8.37 5.27 -23.20
C LYS A 131 -7.94 4.65 -21.87
N SER A 132 -8.67 4.91 -20.80
CA SER A 132 -8.39 4.38 -19.47
C SER A 132 -8.75 2.90 -19.39
N HIS A 133 -9.83 2.48 -20.05
CA HIS A 133 -10.16 1.07 -20.22
C HIS A 133 -9.10 0.33 -21.03
N GLU A 134 -8.53 0.96 -22.06
CA GLU A 134 -7.43 0.39 -22.85
C GLU A 134 -6.19 0.15 -21.98
N GLU A 135 -5.78 1.13 -21.18
CA GLU A 135 -4.66 0.96 -20.23
C GLU A 135 -4.96 -0.10 -19.17
N THR A 136 -6.19 -0.14 -18.66
CA THR A 136 -6.65 -1.17 -17.71
C THR A 136 -6.56 -2.56 -18.34
N TRP A 137 -6.99 -2.71 -19.60
CA TRP A 137 -6.95 -3.98 -20.33
C TRP A 137 -5.51 -4.48 -20.53
N LYS A 138 -4.57 -3.60 -20.89
CA LYS A 138 -3.15 -3.96 -21.02
C LYS A 138 -2.59 -4.50 -19.70
N VAL A 139 -2.83 -3.78 -18.61
CA VAL A 139 -2.34 -4.14 -17.27
C VAL A 139 -2.99 -5.42 -16.76
N ALA A 140 -4.31 -5.55 -16.91
CA ALA A 140 -5.03 -6.77 -16.53
C ALA A 140 -4.53 -7.99 -17.31
N THR A 141 -4.23 -7.82 -18.59
CA THR A 141 -3.65 -8.87 -19.43
C THR A 141 -2.24 -9.26 -18.96
N GLY A 142 -1.40 -8.28 -18.62
CA GLY A 142 -0.08 -8.51 -18.04
C GLY A 142 -0.16 -9.26 -16.71
N MET A 143 -1.06 -8.85 -15.81
CA MET A 143 -1.31 -9.55 -14.54
C MET A 143 -1.78 -10.99 -14.75
N ALA A 144 -2.67 -11.23 -15.72
CA ALA A 144 -3.15 -12.57 -16.04
C ALA A 144 -2.04 -13.48 -16.58
N ALA A 145 -1.16 -12.96 -17.44
CA ALA A 145 -0.01 -13.69 -17.96
C ALA A 145 0.99 -14.07 -16.84
N VAL A 146 1.29 -13.14 -15.94
CA VAL A 146 2.11 -13.40 -14.74
C VAL A 146 1.46 -14.45 -13.85
N GLY A 147 0.16 -14.32 -13.58
CA GLY A 147 -0.60 -15.29 -12.78
C GLY A 147 -0.60 -16.69 -13.40
N LEU A 148 -0.70 -16.78 -14.72
CA LEU A 148 -0.61 -18.05 -15.45
C LEU A 148 0.78 -18.70 -15.31
N LYS A 149 1.86 -17.91 -15.41
CA LYS A 149 3.23 -18.38 -15.19
C LYS A 149 3.41 -18.87 -13.77
N LEU A 150 2.94 -18.11 -12.78
CA LEU A 150 2.98 -18.51 -11.37
C LEU A 150 2.25 -19.85 -11.17
N PHE A 151 1.04 -19.98 -11.71
CA PHE A 151 0.23 -21.19 -11.54
C PHE A 151 0.79 -22.43 -12.28
N ARG A 152 1.35 -22.26 -13.48
CA ARG A 152 1.76 -23.38 -14.34
C ARG A 152 3.22 -23.78 -14.21
N ASP A 153 4.06 -22.95 -13.61
CA ASP A 153 5.50 -23.19 -13.47
C ASP A 153 5.88 -23.36 -11.99
N PRO A 154 5.98 -24.62 -11.50
CA PRO A 154 6.36 -24.89 -10.13
C PRO A 154 7.73 -24.35 -9.74
N SER A 155 8.69 -24.25 -10.68
CA SER A 155 10.02 -23.74 -10.34
C SER A 155 9.97 -22.23 -10.09
N PHE A 156 9.23 -21.50 -10.93
CA PHE A 156 9.03 -20.07 -10.72
C PHE A 156 8.20 -19.77 -9.45
N SER A 157 7.14 -20.54 -9.20
CA SER A 157 6.39 -20.45 -7.94
C SER A 157 7.27 -20.66 -6.71
N LYS A 158 8.16 -21.66 -6.76
CA LYS A 158 9.12 -21.93 -5.68
C LYS A 158 10.11 -20.77 -5.51
N GLU A 159 10.66 -20.24 -6.61
CA GLU A 159 11.56 -19.10 -6.59
C GLU A 159 10.92 -17.86 -5.95
N ALA A 160 9.70 -17.52 -6.35
CA ALA A 160 8.96 -16.40 -5.77
C ALA A 160 8.68 -16.60 -4.27
N GLY A 161 8.34 -17.83 -3.87
CA GLY A 161 8.15 -18.21 -2.47
C GLY A 161 9.43 -18.06 -1.64
N GLU A 162 10.54 -18.64 -2.09
CA GLU A 162 11.84 -18.57 -1.39
C GLU A 162 12.36 -17.14 -1.29
N TRP A 163 12.17 -16.32 -2.33
CA TRP A 163 12.52 -14.90 -2.29
C TRP A 163 11.68 -14.16 -1.26
N TRP A 164 10.37 -14.38 -1.26
CA TRP A 164 9.46 -13.73 -0.30
C TRP A 164 9.78 -14.14 1.15
N GLU A 165 10.08 -15.41 1.42
CA GLU A 165 10.48 -15.85 2.76
C GLU A 165 11.77 -15.18 3.24
N LYS A 166 12.77 -15.01 2.35
CA LYS A 166 13.99 -14.24 2.64
C LYS A 166 13.65 -12.79 2.97
N ASP A 167 12.76 -12.20 2.20
CA ASP A 167 12.32 -10.83 2.44
C ASP A 167 11.61 -10.66 3.80
N MET A 168 10.71 -11.58 4.16
CA MET A 168 9.99 -11.55 5.44
C MET A 168 10.91 -11.75 6.64
N ARG A 169 12.05 -12.44 6.48
CA ARG A 169 13.09 -12.52 7.51
C ARG A 169 13.94 -11.25 7.63
N GLY A 170 13.79 -10.31 6.70
CA GLY A 170 14.55 -9.08 6.65
C GLY A 170 15.87 -9.18 5.88
N ASP A 171 16.10 -10.26 5.12
CA ASP A 171 17.37 -10.53 4.43
C ASP A 171 17.73 -9.44 3.39
N PHE A 172 16.75 -8.64 2.95
CA PHE A 172 16.91 -7.58 1.95
C PHE A 172 16.58 -6.17 2.47
N THR A 173 16.17 -6.05 3.74
CA THR A 173 15.86 -4.75 4.33
C THR A 173 17.16 -4.16 4.89
N PRO A 174 17.52 -2.91 4.53
CA PRO A 174 18.72 -2.25 5.04
C PRO A 174 18.66 -1.96 6.56
#